data_AF-A0A1B7U4Y4-F1
#
_entry.id   AF-A0A1B7U4Y4-F1
#
_cell.length_a   1.000
_cell.length_b   1.000
_cell.length_c   1.000
_cell.angle_alpha   90.00
_cell.angle_beta   90.00
_cell.angle_gamma   90.00
#
_symmetry.space_group_name_H-M   'P 1'
#
loop_
_entity.id
_entity.type
_entity.pdbx_description
1 polymer ?
#
loop_
_entity_poly.entity_id
_entity_poly.type
_entity_poly.pdbx_seq_one_letter_code
_entity_poly.pdbx_strand_id
1 'polypeptide(L)'
;MTSGSLYHYFPNKSALLEAAVGEMDQIAFPRLLAAAARYDGVVDRLAAVLDESSRLMRDYPYLAAFERAMRVPRQEHHSGNRMKHPGLKALRDSITEVVRDAEKQGTLPAGTDPGAAVNALHALARGLTERAASLGPDEYAATLDSAKGLLRGTLFTRGGARSQ
;
A
#
# COMPACT_ATOMS: atom_id res chain seq x y z
N MET A 1 -8.36 15.37 -27.84
CA MET A 1 -7.69 14.07 -28.04
C MET A 1 -8.58 13.20 -28.91
N THR A 2 -8.11 12.73 -30.08
CA THR A 2 -8.82 11.73 -30.89
C THR A 2 -8.22 10.35 -30.61
N SER A 3 -9.00 9.27 -30.73
CA SER A 3 -8.50 7.90 -30.47
C SER A 3 -7.24 7.55 -31.27
N GLY A 4 -7.04 8.14 -32.45
CA GLY A 4 -5.82 7.98 -33.25
C GLY A 4 -4.56 8.63 -32.67
N SER A 5 -4.70 9.72 -31.90
CA SER A 5 -3.56 10.41 -31.26
C SER A 5 -2.97 9.64 -30.07
N LEU A 6 -3.74 8.76 -29.42
CA LEU A 6 -3.28 7.93 -28.31
C LEU A 6 -2.32 6.81 -28.75
N TYR A 7 -2.53 6.26 -29.96
CA TYR A 7 -1.67 5.20 -30.49
C TYR A 7 -0.29 5.69 -30.95
N HIS A 8 -0.12 7.01 -31.09
CA HIS A 8 1.19 7.62 -31.31
C HIS A 8 2.09 7.53 -30.05
N TYR A 9 1.50 7.61 -28.86
CA TYR A 9 2.24 7.56 -27.60
C TYR A 9 2.32 6.15 -27.03
N PHE A 10 1.32 5.31 -27.28
CA PHE A 10 1.26 3.95 -26.76
C PHE A 10 0.91 2.96 -27.86
N PRO A 11 1.77 1.94 -28.10
CA PRO A 11 1.55 0.98 -29.18
C PRO A 11 0.28 0.13 -28.99
N ASN A 12 -0.23 0.02 -27.76
CA ASN A 12 -1.46 -0.72 -27.43
C ASN A 12 -2.04 -0.26 -26.08
N LYS A 13 -3.23 -0.78 -25.75
CA LYS A 13 -3.92 -0.48 -24.48
C LYS A 13 -3.13 -0.93 -23.26
N SER A 14 -2.38 -2.04 -23.34
CA SER A 14 -1.56 -2.50 -22.20
C SER A 14 -0.44 -1.52 -21.90
N ALA A 15 0.26 -1.00 -22.92
CA ALA A 15 1.30 0.01 -22.77
C ALA A 15 0.77 1.32 -22.17
N LEU A 16 -0.43 1.75 -22.58
CA LEU A 16 -1.11 2.90 -21.95
C LEU A 16 -1.40 2.65 -20.48
N LEU A 17 -1.91 1.47 -20.12
CA LEU A 17 -2.21 1.15 -18.73
C LEU A 17 -0.92 1.03 -17.91
N GLU A 18 0.15 0.42 -18.44
CA GLU A 18 1.46 0.34 -17.78
C GLU A 18 2.09 1.71 -17.55
N ALA A 19 1.96 2.64 -18.50
CA ALA A 19 2.45 4.00 -18.34
C ALA A 19 1.66 4.77 -17.28
N ALA A 20 0.32 4.68 -17.32
CA ALA A 20 -0.53 5.27 -16.27
C ALA A 20 -0.13 4.73 -14.89
N VAL A 21 0.06 3.42 -14.77
CA VAL A 21 0.58 2.76 -13.57
C VAL A 21 1.92 3.33 -13.11
N GLY A 22 2.87 3.50 -14.03
CA GLY A 22 4.19 4.04 -13.72
C GLY A 22 4.11 5.45 -13.16
N GLU A 23 3.24 6.30 -13.70
CA GLU A 23 3.00 7.65 -13.18
C GLU A 23 2.41 7.62 -11.76
N MET A 24 1.49 6.68 -11.48
CA MET A 24 0.91 6.52 -10.14
C MET A 24 1.99 6.14 -9.12
N ASP A 25 2.87 5.20 -9.48
CA ASP A 25 4.00 4.79 -8.65
C ASP A 25 4.96 5.97 -8.37
N GLN A 26 5.22 6.80 -9.38
CA GLN A 26 6.07 8.00 -9.24
C GLN A 26 5.50 9.04 -8.27
N ILE A 27 4.17 9.09 -8.13
CA ILE A 27 3.50 9.97 -7.15
C ILE A 27 3.50 9.33 -5.77
N ALA A 28 3.12 8.06 -5.67
CA ALA A 28 2.88 7.38 -4.41
C ALA A 28 4.19 7.08 -3.66
N PHE A 29 5.19 6.52 -4.34
CA PHE A 29 6.40 5.99 -3.69
C PHE A 29 7.19 7.06 -2.92
N PRO A 30 7.51 8.25 -3.47
CA PRO A 30 8.22 9.28 -2.72
C PRO A 30 7.43 9.79 -1.51
N ARG A 31 6.09 9.89 -1.61
CA ARG A 31 5.24 10.32 -0.51
C ARG A 31 5.23 9.31 0.63
N LEU A 32 5.10 8.01 0.31
CA LEU A 32 5.12 6.93 1.30
C LEU A 32 6.48 6.87 2.03
N LEU A 33 7.59 6.97 1.30
CA LEU A 33 8.92 7.03 1.93
C LEU A 33 9.11 8.29 2.77
N ALA A 34 8.66 9.46 2.30
CA ALA A 34 8.73 10.70 3.06
C ALA A 34 7.88 10.66 4.34
N ALA A 35 6.75 9.95 4.33
CA ALA A 35 5.95 9.72 5.53
C ALA A 35 6.68 8.81 6.53
N ALA A 36 7.28 7.72 6.05
CA ALA A 36 8.09 6.82 6.86
C ALA A 36 9.28 7.55 7.49
N ALA A 37 10.01 8.36 6.73
CA ALA A 37 11.23 9.04 7.16
C ALA A 37 11.05 10.04 8.32
N ARG A 38 9.80 10.34 8.72
CA ARG A 38 9.50 11.19 9.88
C ARG A 38 9.70 10.49 11.22
N TYR A 39 9.92 9.18 11.20
CA TYR A 39 10.00 8.36 12.41
C TYR A 39 11.24 7.46 12.35
N ASP A 40 11.84 7.22 13.51
CA ASP A 40 13.00 6.33 13.63
C ASP A 40 12.57 4.86 13.81
N GLY A 41 11.52 4.62 14.61
CA GLY A 41 11.05 3.28 14.95
C GLY A 41 10.35 2.57 13.79
N VAL A 42 10.76 1.34 13.48
CA VAL A 42 10.21 0.54 12.36
C VAL A 42 8.67 0.45 12.38
N VAL A 43 8.07 0.28 13.56
CA VAL A 43 6.62 0.17 13.72
C VAL A 43 5.92 1.49 13.39
N ASP A 44 6.46 2.63 13.86
CA ASP A 44 5.88 3.95 13.60
C ASP A 44 6.08 4.37 12.14
N ARG A 45 7.21 4.00 11.53
CA ARG A 45 7.45 4.15 10.09
C ARG A 45 6.39 3.40 9.27
N LEU A 46 6.11 2.15 9.60
CA LEU A 46 5.09 1.34 8.93
C LEU A 46 3.68 1.92 9.15
N ALA A 47 3.36 2.37 10.37
CA ALA A 47 2.10 3.04 10.65
C ALA A 47 1.93 4.32 9.80
N ALA A 48 2.99 5.11 9.66
CA ALA A 48 3.00 6.31 8.82
C ALA A 48 2.79 5.99 7.33
N VAL A 49 3.36 4.90 6.83
CA VAL A 49 3.12 4.40 5.46
C VAL A 49 1.63 4.05 5.27
N LEU A 50 0.98 3.41 6.24
CA LEU A 50 -0.45 3.10 6.16
C LEU A 50 -1.32 4.37 6.19
N ASP A 51 -1.01 5.32 7.07
CA ASP A 51 -1.71 6.60 7.15
C ASP A 51 -1.57 7.41 5.84
N GLU A 52 -0.37 7.43 5.25
CA GLU A 52 -0.13 8.12 3.98
C GLU A 52 -0.77 7.40 2.79
N SER A 53 -0.77 6.06 2.77
CA SER A 53 -1.52 5.28 1.77
C SER A 53 -3.01 5.63 1.83
N SER A 54 -3.57 5.77 3.03
CA SER A 54 -4.95 6.18 3.22
C SER A 54 -5.21 7.61 2.73
N ARG A 55 -4.28 8.54 2.98
CA ARG A 55 -4.37 9.92 2.46
C ARG A 55 -4.32 9.96 0.95
N LEU A 56 -3.40 9.23 0.32
CA LEU A 56 -3.27 9.13 -1.13
C LEU A 56 -4.57 8.69 -1.80
N MET A 57 -5.28 7.73 -1.22
CA MET A 57 -6.57 7.27 -1.75
C MET A 57 -7.66 8.35 -1.67
N ARG A 58 -7.60 9.27 -0.69
CA ARG A 58 -8.52 10.40 -0.57
C ARG A 58 -8.14 11.56 -1.48
N ASP A 59 -6.86 11.90 -1.55
CA ASP A 59 -6.33 12.98 -2.39
C ASP A 59 -6.55 12.66 -3.88
N TYR A 60 -6.51 11.37 -4.22
CA TYR A 60 -6.60 10.88 -5.59
C TYR A 60 -7.61 9.74 -5.74
N PRO A 61 -8.92 10.03 -5.65
CA PRO A 61 -9.97 9.01 -5.71
C PRO A 61 -10.00 8.23 -7.04
N TYR A 62 -9.52 8.85 -8.12
CA TYR A 62 -9.38 8.20 -9.42
C TYR A 62 -8.30 7.10 -9.41
N LEU A 63 -7.28 7.18 -8.55
CA LEU A 63 -6.28 6.12 -8.40
C LEU A 63 -6.93 4.87 -7.81
N ALA A 64 -7.71 5.05 -6.75
CA ALA A 64 -8.44 3.95 -6.12
C ALA A 64 -9.43 3.28 -7.10
N ALA A 65 -10.13 4.08 -7.91
CA ALA A 65 -11.02 3.58 -8.95
C ALA A 65 -10.26 2.80 -10.04
N PHE A 66 -9.11 3.32 -10.49
CA PHE A 66 -8.26 2.67 -11.48
C PHE A 66 -7.68 1.35 -10.96
N GLU A 67 -7.12 1.33 -9.75
CA GLU A 67 -6.62 0.10 -9.11
C GLU A 67 -7.71 -0.97 -9.00
N ARG A 68 -8.93 -0.57 -8.61
CA ARG A 68 -10.09 -1.45 -8.54
C ARG A 68 -10.45 -2.01 -9.93
N ALA A 69 -10.47 -1.17 -10.95
CA ALA A 69 -10.75 -1.60 -12.33
C ALA A 69 -9.69 -2.57 -12.85
N MET A 70 -8.42 -2.36 -12.50
CA MET A 70 -7.30 -3.24 -12.83
C MET A 70 -7.32 -4.55 -12.03
N ARG A 71 -8.09 -4.65 -10.95
CA ARG A 71 -8.23 -5.88 -10.12
C ARG A 71 -9.21 -6.88 -10.72
N VAL A 72 -10.15 -6.45 -11.55
CA VAL A 72 -11.11 -7.35 -12.20
C VAL A 72 -10.34 -8.28 -13.13
N PRO A 73 -10.46 -9.62 -13.00
CA PRO A 73 -9.86 -10.54 -13.94
C PRO A 73 -10.38 -10.21 -15.34
N ARG A 74 -9.51 -9.69 -16.21
CA ARG A 74 -9.85 -9.54 -17.62
C ARG A 74 -9.96 -10.95 -18.18
N GLN A 75 -11.16 -11.36 -18.57
CA GLN A 75 -11.44 -12.68 -19.14
C GLN A 75 -10.78 -12.91 -20.51
N GLU A 76 -10.02 -11.95 -21.04
CA GLU A 76 -9.54 -12.02 -22.42
C GLU A 76 -8.04 -11.72 -22.57
N HIS A 77 -7.41 -12.70 -23.21
CA HIS A 77 -6.12 -12.72 -23.90
C HIS A 77 -4.90 -13.25 -23.13
N HIS A 78 -4.54 -14.46 -23.55
CA HIS A 78 -3.28 -15.15 -23.37
C HIS A 78 -2.08 -14.26 -23.70
N SER A 79 -1.35 -13.86 -22.66
CA SER A 79 0.10 -13.72 -22.68
C SER A 79 0.55 -13.60 -21.22
N GLY A 80 1.50 -14.42 -20.80
CA GLY A 80 1.85 -14.74 -19.42
C GLY A 80 2.40 -13.62 -18.52
N ASN A 81 2.12 -12.34 -18.78
CA ASN A 81 2.47 -11.26 -17.87
C ASN A 81 1.24 -10.86 -17.04
N ARG A 82 1.07 -11.50 -15.87
CA ARG A 82 0.13 -11.04 -14.86
C ARG A 82 0.54 -9.61 -14.51
N MET A 83 -0.18 -8.62 -15.02
CA MET A 83 0.10 -7.22 -14.76
C MET A 83 0.12 -7.04 -13.23
N LYS A 84 1.31 -6.78 -12.66
CA LYS A 84 1.48 -6.61 -11.22
C LYS A 84 0.61 -5.44 -10.80
N HIS A 85 -0.20 -5.64 -9.77
CA HIS A 85 -1.13 -4.59 -9.34
C HIS A 85 -0.36 -3.32 -8.96
N PRO A 86 -0.70 -2.18 -9.59
CA PRO A 86 0.19 -1.03 -9.69
C PRO A 86 0.36 -0.21 -8.41
N GLY A 87 -0.70 0.30 -7.79
CA GLY A 87 -0.55 1.01 -6.50
C GLY A 87 -0.13 0.12 -5.33
N LEU A 88 -0.30 -1.19 -5.48
CA LEU A 88 0.26 -2.19 -4.58
C LEU A 88 1.78 -2.28 -4.69
N LYS A 89 2.39 -1.86 -5.81
CA LYS A 89 3.83 -1.89 -6.02
C LYS A 89 4.53 -0.80 -5.21
N ALA A 90 4.17 0.48 -5.37
CA ALA A 90 4.74 1.55 -4.54
C ALA A 90 4.59 1.28 -3.03
N LEU A 91 3.44 0.75 -2.62
CA LEU A 91 3.19 0.37 -1.22
C LEU A 91 4.08 -0.80 -0.77
N ARG A 92 4.20 -1.86 -1.58
CA ARG A 92 5.10 -2.98 -1.32
C ARG A 92 6.54 -2.53 -1.21
N ASP A 93 6.99 -1.71 -2.16
CA ASP A 93 8.36 -1.26 -2.26
C ASP A 93 8.70 -0.37 -1.05
N SER A 94 7.78 0.52 -0.62
CA SER A 94 7.96 1.34 0.58
C SER A 94 8.05 0.49 1.86
N ILE A 95 7.19 -0.52 2.00
CA ILE A 95 7.25 -1.48 3.12
C ILE A 95 8.58 -2.26 3.08
N THR A 96 9.01 -2.69 1.89
CA THR A 96 10.28 -3.41 1.69
C THR A 96 11.47 -2.54 2.11
N GLU A 97 11.46 -1.26 1.75
CA GLU A 97 12.50 -0.31 2.16
C GLU A 97 12.57 -0.15 3.67
N VAL A 98 11.43 0.04 4.35
CA VAL A 98 11.39 0.20 5.81
C VAL A 98 11.90 -1.06 6.52
N VAL A 99 11.46 -2.25 6.10
CA VAL A 99 11.90 -3.51 6.73
C VAL A 99 13.38 -3.79 6.48
N ARG A 100 13.87 -3.56 5.25
CA ARG A 100 15.28 -3.76 4.90
C ARG A 100 16.19 -2.80 5.67
N ASP A 101 15.75 -1.57 5.89
CA ASP A 101 16.50 -0.60 6.68
C ASP A 101 16.55 -1.03 8.16
N ALA A 102 15.44 -1.50 8.72
CA ALA A 102 15.40 -2.05 10.07
C ALA A 102 16.33 -3.28 10.24
N GLU A 103 16.39 -4.16 9.24
CA GLU A 103 17.32 -5.30 9.18
C GLU A 103 18.77 -4.82 9.21
N LYS A 104 19.15 -3.87 8.34
CA LYS A 104 20.50 -3.31 8.28
C LYS A 104 20.94 -2.65 9.59
N GLN A 105 20.00 -2.03 10.30
CA GLN A 105 20.24 -1.37 11.58
C GLN A 105 20.21 -2.35 12.76
N GLY A 106 19.89 -3.63 12.55
CA GLY A 106 19.77 -4.62 13.62
C GLY A 106 18.60 -4.36 14.58
N THR A 107 17.58 -3.63 14.13
CA THR A 107 16.39 -3.28 14.94
C THR A 107 15.23 -4.25 14.77
N LEU A 108 15.32 -5.19 13.82
CA LEU A 108 14.36 -6.28 13.71
C LEU A 108 14.55 -7.29 14.85
N PRO A 109 13.46 -7.75 15.49
CA PRO A 109 13.54 -8.79 16.52
C PRO A 109 14.21 -10.07 16.00
N ALA A 110 14.98 -10.73 16.87
CA ALA A 110 15.64 -11.99 16.55
C ALA A 110 14.61 -13.05 16.07
N GLY A 111 14.93 -13.71 14.96
CA GLY A 111 14.04 -14.71 14.33
C GLY A 111 12.96 -14.12 13.40
N THR A 112 12.91 -12.80 13.21
CA THR A 112 12.05 -12.19 12.18
C THR A 112 12.64 -12.42 10.81
N ASP A 113 11.94 -13.13 9.93
CA ASP A 113 12.28 -13.20 8.51
C ASP A 113 11.82 -11.92 7.78
N PRO A 114 12.72 -11.12 7.19
CA PRO A 114 12.35 -9.85 6.54
C PRO A 114 11.38 -10.04 5.37
N GLY A 115 11.53 -11.11 4.59
CA GLY A 115 10.67 -11.40 3.44
C GLY A 115 9.23 -11.72 3.86
N ALA A 116 9.08 -12.57 4.87
CA ALA A 116 7.81 -12.93 5.47
C ALA A 116 7.15 -11.71 6.12
N ALA A 117 7.92 -10.86 6.81
CA ALA A 117 7.42 -9.61 7.37
C ALA A 117 6.86 -8.69 6.27
N VAL A 118 7.61 -8.48 5.18
CA VAL A 118 7.14 -7.69 4.03
C VAL A 118 5.85 -8.28 3.44
N ASN A 119 5.77 -9.60 3.27
CA ASN A 119 4.58 -10.26 2.72
C ASN A 119 3.35 -10.07 3.63
N ALA A 120 3.50 -10.24 4.94
CA ALA A 120 2.42 -10.05 5.91
C ALA A 120 1.95 -8.59 5.96
N LEU A 121 2.89 -7.64 6.01
CA LEU A 121 2.61 -6.21 6.02
C LEU A 121 1.92 -5.77 4.72
N HIS A 122 2.37 -6.28 3.57
CA HIS A 122 1.73 -6.03 2.29
C HIS A 122 0.30 -6.58 2.25
N ALA A 123 0.06 -7.79 2.78
CA ALA A 123 -1.26 -8.38 2.84
C ALA A 123 -2.22 -7.55 3.71
N LEU A 124 -1.75 -7.06 4.87
CA LEU A 124 -2.50 -6.14 5.72
C LEU A 124 -2.84 -4.85 5.00
N ALA A 125 -1.84 -4.20 4.38
CA ALA A 125 -2.02 -2.94 3.68
C ALA A 125 -2.99 -3.07 2.50
N ARG A 126 -2.88 -4.17 1.73
CA ARG A 126 -3.85 -4.53 0.69
C ARG A 126 -5.27 -4.70 1.26
N GLY A 127 -5.41 -5.42 2.37
CA GLY A 127 -6.69 -5.62 3.04
C GLY A 127 -7.34 -4.29 3.43
N LEU A 128 -6.55 -3.34 3.91
CA LEU A 128 -7.01 -1.98 4.22
C LEU A 128 -7.46 -1.23 2.96
N THR A 129 -6.74 -1.29 1.85
CA THR A 129 -7.19 -0.71 0.57
C THR A 129 -8.54 -1.29 0.13
N GLU A 130 -8.74 -2.59 0.31
CA GLU A 130 -10.02 -3.24 0.00
C GLU A 130 -11.15 -2.76 0.93
N ARG A 131 -10.87 -2.60 2.23
CA ARG A 131 -11.85 -2.09 3.20
C ARG A 131 -12.22 -0.63 2.94
N ALA A 132 -11.26 0.21 2.55
CA ALA A 132 -11.52 1.62 2.23
C ALA A 132 -12.55 1.81 1.12
N ALA A 133 -12.67 0.83 0.21
CA ALA A 133 -13.65 0.86 -0.88
C ALA A 133 -15.07 0.41 -0.47
N SER A 134 -15.23 -0.17 0.73
CA SER A 134 -16.50 -0.74 1.21
C SER A 134 -17.03 -0.13 2.49
N LEU A 135 -16.15 0.44 3.33
CA LEU A 135 -16.52 1.00 4.63
C LEU A 135 -16.78 2.50 4.54
N GLY A 136 -17.58 3.02 5.48
CA GLY A 136 -17.71 4.46 5.67
C GLY A 136 -16.41 5.09 6.22
N PRO A 137 -16.24 6.42 6.14
CA PRO A 137 -15.00 7.08 6.58
C PRO A 137 -14.60 6.78 8.02
N ASP A 138 -15.55 6.87 8.97
CA ASP A 138 -15.28 6.64 10.40
C ASP A 138 -14.97 5.18 10.72
N GLU A 139 -15.72 4.25 10.10
CA GLU A 139 -15.51 2.81 10.26
C GLU A 139 -14.15 2.38 9.67
N TYR A 140 -13.77 2.97 8.54
CA TYR A 140 -12.45 2.76 7.96
C TYR A 140 -11.33 3.34 8.83
N ALA A 141 -11.51 4.54 9.39
CA ALA A 141 -10.54 5.13 10.32
C ALA A 141 -10.32 4.24 11.55
N ALA A 142 -11.40 3.74 12.16
CA ALA A 142 -11.31 2.79 13.27
C ALA A 142 -10.63 1.47 12.89
N THR A 143 -10.86 0.99 11.67
CA THR A 143 -10.18 -0.20 11.10
C THR A 143 -8.68 0.04 10.92
N LEU A 144 -8.30 1.21 10.40
CA LEU A 144 -6.90 1.61 10.22
C LEU A 144 -6.19 1.75 11.58
N ASP A 145 -6.84 2.33 12.58
CA ASP A 145 -6.29 2.43 13.94
C ASP A 145 -6.11 1.05 14.58
N SER A 146 -7.06 0.13 14.38
CA SER A 146 -6.94 -1.26 14.82
C SER A 146 -5.77 -1.98 14.14
N ALA A 147 -5.56 -1.76 12.84
CA ALA A 147 -4.41 -2.30 12.12
C ALA A 147 -3.07 -1.75 12.64
N LYS A 148 -2.99 -0.46 12.96
CA LYS A 148 -1.82 0.12 13.64
C LYS A 148 -1.63 -0.47 15.03
N GLY A 149 -2.70 -0.77 15.75
CA GLY A 149 -2.67 -1.52 17.01
C GLY A 149 -2.14 -2.95 16.87
N LEU A 150 -2.45 -3.65 15.78
CA LEU A 150 -1.86 -4.96 15.47
C LEU A 150 -0.34 -4.86 15.29
N LEU A 151 0.14 -3.87 14.53
CA LEU A 151 1.57 -3.65 14.30
C LEU A 151 2.32 -3.35 15.60
N ARG A 152 1.69 -2.60 16.51
CA ARG A 152 2.24 -2.28 17.83
C ARG A 152 2.12 -3.43 18.83
N GLY A 153 1.41 -4.51 18.49
CA GLY A 153 1.10 -5.59 19.42
C GLY A 153 0.11 -5.19 20.52
N THR A 154 -0.63 -4.09 20.36
CA THR A 154 -1.52 -3.53 21.39
C THR A 154 -3.00 -3.81 21.16
N LEU A 155 -3.39 -4.41 20.03
CA LEU A 155 -4.81 -4.65 19.72
C LEU A 155 -5.55 -5.42 20.82
N PHE A 156 -4.90 -6.44 21.39
CA PHE A 156 -5.47 -7.29 22.44
C PHE A 156 -4.91 -7.00 23.83
N THR A 157 -4.04 -6.00 23.98
CA THR A 157 -3.55 -5.62 25.31
C THR A 157 -4.61 -4.78 25.99
N ARG A 158 -5.20 -5.34 27.06
CA ARG A 158 -6.17 -4.65 27.91
C ARG A 158 -5.61 -3.27 28.31
N GLY A 159 -6.33 -2.20 27.96
CA GLY A 159 -6.10 -0.88 28.55
C GLY A 159 -6.06 -1.03 30.07
N GLY A 160 -5.05 -0.42 30.70
CA GLY A 160 -4.67 -0.62 32.10
C GLY A 160 -5.85 -0.78 33.05
N ALA A 161 -5.70 -1.74 33.96
CA ALA A 161 -6.58 -1.99 35.07
C ALA A 161 -7.04 -0.66 35.71
N ARG A 162 -8.35 -0.42 35.74
CA ARG A 162 -8.93 0.40 36.81
C ARG A 162 -8.81 -0.44 38.08
N SER A 163 -7.81 -0.12 38.90
CA SER A 163 -7.79 -0.48 40.31
C SER A 163 -8.95 0.22 41.01
N GLN A 164 -9.91 -0.56 41.50
CA GLN A 164 -10.67 -0.20 42.69
C GLN A 164 -9.98 -0.86 43.88
#